data_AF-A0A496YRW8-F1
#
_entry.id   AF-A0A496YRW8-F1
#
_cell.length_a   1.000
_cell.length_b   1.000
_cell.length_c   1.000
_cell.angle_alpha   90.00
_cell.angle_beta   90.00
_cell.angle_gamma   90.00
#
_symmetry.space_group_name_H-M   'P 1'
#
loop_
_entity.id
_entity.type
_entity.pdbx_description
1 polymer ?
#
loop_
_entity_poly.entity_id
_entity_poly.type
_entity_poly.pdbx_seq_one_letter_code
_entity_poly.pdbx_strand_id
1 'polypeptide(L)'
;MKFYADALIDYLSAKLRPWNGLIIGFVTGAGGVLALAFAVGLILGVSRISAFMPFIVAYCASHGGYKVWGKSATELKYRRRLQCGITGIATGLVAYITQYQIDQHFFGMFTPFLMLVLFLAIGLFMGLVGGWLKEASQKP
;
A
#
# COMPACT_ATOMS: atom_id res chain seq x y z
N MET A 1 -32.97 15.93 13.92
CA MET A 1 -32.10 14.81 13.48
C MET A 1 -31.05 15.22 12.45
N LYS A 2 -31.37 16.04 11.43
CA LYS A 2 -30.39 16.52 10.43
C LYS A 2 -29.17 17.25 11.04
N PHE A 3 -29.38 18.09 12.05
CA PHE A 3 -28.29 18.83 12.71
C PHE A 3 -27.23 17.95 13.39
N TYR A 4 -27.64 16.82 13.99
CA TYR A 4 -26.70 15.87 14.58
C TYR A 4 -26.00 15.03 13.52
N ALA A 5 -26.67 14.72 12.41
CA ALA A 5 -26.05 14.03 11.28
C ALA A 5 -25.00 14.91 10.60
N ASP A 6 -25.30 16.20 10.37
CA ASP A 6 -24.36 17.15 9.76
C ASP A 6 -23.18 17.44 10.70
N ALA A 7 -23.42 17.61 12.00
CA ALA A 7 -22.35 17.76 12.99
C ALA A 7 -21.51 16.49 13.13
N LEU A 8 -22.11 15.30 13.02
CA LEU A 8 -21.40 14.03 13.03
C LEU A 8 -20.59 13.84 11.75
N ILE A 9 -21.12 14.24 10.59
CA ILE A 9 -20.43 14.22 9.29
C ILE A 9 -19.27 15.21 9.28
N ASP A 10 -19.44 16.42 9.82
CA ASP A 10 -18.35 17.39 9.96
C ASP A 10 -17.31 16.94 10.98
N TYR A 11 -17.73 16.31 12.07
CA TYR A 11 -16.81 15.75 13.05
C TYR A 11 -16.06 14.54 12.47
N LEU A 12 -16.73 13.68 11.69
CA LEU A 12 -16.11 12.59 10.97
C LEU A 12 -15.21 13.11 9.86
N SER A 13 -15.58 14.13 9.09
CA SER A 13 -14.76 14.69 8.01
C SER A 13 -13.50 15.37 8.56
N ALA A 14 -13.64 16.08 9.69
CA ALA A 14 -12.54 16.67 10.43
C ALA A 14 -11.62 15.59 11.03
N LYS A 15 -12.18 14.49 11.53
CA LYS A 15 -11.44 13.39 12.16
C LYS A 15 -10.90 12.34 11.17
N LEU A 16 -11.46 12.27 9.95
CA LEU A 16 -11.02 11.44 8.82
C LEU A 16 -9.98 12.15 7.95
N ARG A 17 -9.81 13.48 8.07
CA ARG A 17 -8.74 14.22 7.39
C ARG A 17 -7.33 13.59 7.55
N PRO A 18 -6.93 13.10 8.74
CA PRO A 18 -5.73 12.28 8.95
C PRO A 18 -5.71 10.96 8.19
N TRP A 19 -6.88 10.33 8.03
CA TRP A 19 -7.06 8.99 7.47
C TRP A 19 -7.19 8.99 5.95
N ASN A 20 -7.57 10.12 5.33
CA ASN A 20 -7.62 10.27 3.89
C ASN A 20 -6.27 9.96 3.22
N GLY A 21 -5.16 10.36 3.87
CA GLY A 21 -3.81 10.00 3.40
C GLY A 21 -3.60 8.48 3.38
N LEU A 22 -4.04 7.79 4.44
CA LEU A 22 -3.92 6.34 4.61
C LEU A 22 -4.81 5.58 3.62
N ILE A 23 -6.07 5.99 3.45
CA ILE A 23 -7.01 5.40 2.49
C ILE A 23 -6.46 5.55 1.07
N ILE A 24 -5.98 6.73 0.70
CA ILE A 24 -5.41 6.96 -0.64
C ILE A 24 -4.16 6.13 -0.83
N GLY A 25 -3.26 6.11 0.15
CA GLY A 25 -2.06 5.27 0.14
C GLY A 25 -2.40 3.80 -0.06
N PHE A 26 -3.37 3.28 0.70
CA PHE A 26 -3.86 1.92 0.58
C PHE A 26 -4.46 1.63 -0.79
N VAL A 27 -5.36 2.47 -1.29
CA VAL A 27 -5.98 2.28 -2.61
C VAL A 27 -4.92 2.29 -3.71
N THR A 28 -3.91 3.16 -3.63
CA THR A 28 -2.82 3.18 -4.62
C THR A 28 -1.85 2.02 -4.47
N GLY A 29 -1.55 1.58 -3.25
CA GLY A 29 -0.69 0.42 -3.00
C GLY A 29 -1.37 -0.88 -3.44
N ALA A 30 -2.54 -1.17 -2.88
CA ALA A 30 -3.33 -2.36 -3.18
C ALA A 30 -3.79 -2.40 -4.65
N GLY A 31 -4.35 -1.30 -5.15
CA GLY A 31 -4.78 -1.20 -6.55
C GLY A 31 -3.60 -1.31 -7.51
N GLY A 32 -2.44 -0.73 -7.16
CA GLY A 32 -1.22 -0.86 -7.95
C GLY A 32 -0.70 -2.30 -8.01
N VAL A 33 -0.73 -3.03 -6.89
CA VAL A 33 -0.35 -4.45 -6.85
C VAL A 33 -1.23 -5.29 -7.77
N LEU A 34 -2.57 -5.11 -7.69
CA LEU A 34 -3.50 -5.84 -8.54
C LEU A 34 -3.30 -5.52 -10.03
N ALA A 35 -3.18 -4.24 -10.37
CA ALA A 35 -3.00 -3.79 -11.75
C ALA A 35 -1.68 -4.29 -12.35
N LEU A 36 -0.58 -4.20 -11.60
CA LEU A 36 0.74 -4.64 -12.06
C LEU A 36 0.84 -6.17 -12.10
N ALA A 37 0.27 -6.89 -11.13
CA ALA A 37 0.22 -8.34 -11.16
C ALA A 37 -0.59 -8.84 -12.38
N PHE A 38 -1.71 -8.18 -12.70
CA PHE A 38 -2.48 -8.47 -13.90
C PHE A 38 -1.69 -8.18 -15.18
N ALA A 39 -1.04 -7.02 -15.26
CA ALA A 39 -0.23 -6.65 -16.42
C ALA A 39 0.95 -7.62 -16.65
N VAL A 40 1.66 -8.01 -15.59
CA VAL A 40 2.74 -9.01 -15.65
C VAL A 40 2.18 -10.37 -16.07
N GLY A 41 1.05 -10.78 -15.52
CA GLY A 41 0.39 -12.03 -15.89
C GLY A 41 -0.01 -12.08 -17.37
N LEU A 42 -0.50 -10.97 -17.90
CA LEU A 42 -0.95 -10.85 -19.30
C LEU A 42 0.23 -10.78 -20.29
N ILE A 43 1.29 -10.06 -19.95
CA ILE A 43 2.42 -9.79 -20.88
C ILE A 43 3.49 -10.90 -20.80
N LEU A 44 3.85 -11.32 -19.58
CA LEU A 44 5.00 -12.22 -19.33
C LEU A 44 4.57 -13.64 -18.91
N GLY A 45 3.26 -13.85 -18.74
CA GLY A 45 2.68 -15.12 -18.31
C GLY A 45 2.56 -15.23 -16.79
N VAL A 46 1.52 -15.95 -16.36
CA VAL A 46 1.14 -16.12 -14.94
C VAL A 46 2.27 -16.76 -14.11
N SER A 47 3.09 -17.62 -14.72
CA SER A 47 4.22 -18.28 -14.07
C SER A 47 5.33 -17.33 -13.64
N ARG A 48 5.42 -16.14 -14.23
CA ARG A 48 6.43 -15.12 -13.91
C ARG A 48 5.98 -14.16 -12.82
N ILE A 49 4.69 -14.11 -12.47
CA ILE A 49 4.16 -13.17 -11.47
C ILE A 49 4.90 -13.33 -10.13
N SER A 50 5.13 -14.57 -9.69
CA SER A 50 5.82 -14.86 -8.41
C SER A 50 7.22 -14.22 -8.32
N ALA A 51 7.96 -14.20 -9.42
CA ALA A 51 9.30 -13.62 -9.49
C ALA A 51 9.27 -12.08 -9.49
N PHE A 52 8.25 -11.48 -10.09
CA PHE A 52 8.11 -10.01 -10.17
C PHE A 52 7.36 -9.39 -8.99
N MET A 53 6.59 -10.19 -8.24
CA MET A 53 5.78 -9.73 -7.11
C MET A 53 6.57 -8.93 -6.05
N PRO A 54 7.81 -9.30 -5.65
CA PRO A 54 8.61 -8.49 -4.74
C PRO A 54 8.87 -7.08 -5.27
N PHE A 55 9.12 -6.94 -6.57
CA PHE A 55 9.37 -5.65 -7.22
C PHE A 55 8.08 -4.83 -7.34
N ILE A 56 6.96 -5.49 -7.65
CA ILE A 56 5.63 -4.87 -7.66
C ILE A 56 5.31 -4.31 -6.27
N VAL A 57 5.53 -5.10 -5.20
CA VAL A 57 5.34 -4.66 -3.81
C VAL A 57 6.24 -3.48 -3.48
N ALA A 58 7.53 -3.54 -3.85
CA ALA A 58 8.47 -2.46 -3.60
C ALA A 58 8.03 -1.14 -4.25
N TYR A 59 7.62 -1.19 -5.52
CA TYR A 59 7.13 -0.04 -6.26
C TYR A 59 5.81 0.50 -5.68
N CYS A 60 4.82 -0.37 -5.46
CA CYS A 60 3.52 0.03 -4.94
C CYS A 60 3.59 0.57 -3.51
N ALA A 61 4.40 -0.03 -2.65
CA ALA A 61 4.59 0.42 -1.27
C ALA A 61 5.30 1.78 -1.21
N SER A 62 6.36 1.97 -2.00
CA SER A 62 7.04 3.26 -2.09
C SER A 62 6.14 4.35 -2.67
N HIS A 63 5.35 4.04 -3.70
CA HIS A 63 4.41 5.00 -4.26
C HIS A 63 3.28 5.34 -3.29
N GLY A 64 2.76 4.34 -2.56
CA GLY A 64 1.77 4.51 -1.50
C GLY A 64 2.29 5.42 -0.39
N GLY A 65 3.49 5.14 0.13
CA GLY A 65 4.16 5.97 1.14
C GLY A 65 4.40 7.41 0.68
N TYR A 66 4.80 7.59 -0.58
CA TYR A 66 4.99 8.91 -1.19
C TYR A 66 3.69 9.74 -1.20
N LYS A 67 2.56 9.12 -1.58
CA LYS A 67 1.25 9.80 -1.61
C LYS A 67 0.71 10.09 -0.21
N VAL A 68 0.88 9.17 0.74
CA VAL A 68 0.51 9.36 2.15
C VAL A 68 1.26 10.57 2.71
N TRP A 69 2.57 10.62 2.51
CA TRP A 69 3.42 11.70 3.02
C TRP A 69 3.04 13.08 2.46
N GLY A 70 2.69 13.13 1.17
CA GLY A 70 2.28 14.38 0.50
C GLY A 70 0.92 14.90 0.94
N LYS A 71 -0.04 14.02 1.29
CA LYS A 71 -1.38 14.43 1.73
C LYS A 71 -1.49 14.68 3.23
N SER A 72 -0.60 14.13 4.04
CA SER A 72 -0.61 14.34 5.50
C SER A 72 0.09 15.63 5.94
N ALA A 73 0.14 16.70 5.12
CA ALA A 73 0.92 17.93 5.34
C ALA A 73 0.72 18.65 6.69
N THR A 74 -0.38 18.38 7.40
CA THR A 74 -0.71 18.93 8.72
C THR A 74 -0.41 18.00 9.91
N GLU A 75 -0.01 16.75 9.67
CA GLU A 75 0.26 15.76 10.73
C GLU A 75 1.70 15.84 11.27
N LEU A 76 1.87 15.52 12.56
CA LEU A 76 3.16 15.28 13.22
C LEU A 76 4.01 14.28 12.42
N LYS A 77 5.32 14.56 12.29
CA LYS A 77 6.27 13.73 11.53
C LYS A 77 6.25 12.24 11.92
N TYR A 78 6.06 11.96 13.22
CA TYR A 78 5.96 10.59 13.75
C TYR A 78 4.71 9.85 13.23
N ARG A 79 3.53 10.50 13.25
CA ARG A 79 2.29 9.91 12.74
C ARG A 79 2.37 9.61 11.24
N ARG A 80 3.01 10.48 10.45
CA ARG A 80 3.20 10.21 9.00
C ARG A 80 4.04 8.99 8.72
N ARG A 81 5.14 8.80 9.46
CA ARG A 81 5.99 7.59 9.31
C ARG A 81 5.20 6.33 9.66
N LEU A 82 4.42 6.37 10.73
CA LEU A 82 3.50 5.28 11.09
C LEU A 82 2.50 4.99 9.97
N GLN A 83 1.84 6.02 9.40
CA GLN A 83 0.90 5.83 8.31
C GLN A 83 1.57 5.23 7.07
N CYS A 84 2.77 5.67 6.70
CA CYS A 84 3.53 5.10 5.59
C CYS A 84 3.88 3.62 5.83
N GLY A 85 4.32 3.28 7.04
CA GLY A 85 4.59 1.90 7.44
C GLY A 85 3.35 1.02 7.37
N ILE A 86 2.21 1.49 7.91
CA ILE A 86 0.93 0.77 7.85
C ILE A 86 0.50 0.53 6.40
N THR A 87 0.60 1.54 5.53
CA THR A 87 0.27 1.37 4.11
C THR A 87 1.22 0.39 3.41
N GLY A 88 2.49 0.36 3.79
CA GLY A 88 3.47 -0.60 3.28
C GLY A 88 3.16 -2.04 3.68
N ILE A 89 2.87 -2.28 4.95
CA ILE A 89 2.42 -3.60 5.47
C ILE A 89 1.15 -4.04 4.77
N ALA A 90 0.15 -3.15 4.66
CA ALA A 90 -1.12 -3.46 4.02
C ALA A 90 -0.93 -3.82 2.53
N THR A 91 0.00 -3.14 1.84
CA THR A 91 0.36 -3.47 0.44
C THR A 91 1.02 -4.84 0.35
N GLY A 92 1.93 -5.18 1.27
CA GLY A 92 2.56 -6.50 1.35
C GLY A 92 1.55 -7.63 1.63
N LEU A 93 0.56 -7.40 2.50
CA LEU A 93 -0.54 -8.34 2.75
C LEU A 93 -1.39 -8.57 1.51
N VAL A 94 -1.78 -7.50 0.82
CA VAL A 94 -2.57 -7.60 -0.42
C VAL A 94 -1.79 -8.41 -1.46
N ALA A 95 -0.49 -8.15 -1.62
CA ALA A 95 0.33 -8.90 -2.56
C ALA A 95 0.44 -10.39 -2.22
N TYR A 96 0.56 -10.74 -0.94
CA TYR A 96 0.52 -12.14 -0.52
C TYR A 96 -0.83 -12.80 -0.85
N ILE A 97 -1.95 -12.14 -0.56
CA ILE A 97 -3.29 -12.66 -0.87
C ILE A 97 -3.45 -12.85 -2.39
N THR A 98 -3.01 -11.88 -3.19
CA THR A 98 -3.04 -11.98 -4.65
C THR A 98 -2.17 -13.14 -5.14
N GLN A 99 -0.95 -13.27 -4.62
CA GLN A 99 -0.06 -14.38 -4.95
C GLN A 99 -0.67 -15.74 -4.57
N TYR A 100 -1.29 -15.83 -3.40
CA TYR A 100 -1.98 -17.02 -2.93
C TYR A 100 -3.15 -17.42 -3.83
N GLN A 101 -3.97 -16.46 -4.24
CA GLN A 101 -5.07 -16.73 -5.18
C GLN A 101 -4.56 -17.21 -6.54
N ILE A 102 -3.46 -16.64 -7.03
CA ILE A 102 -2.85 -17.05 -8.30
C ILE A 102 -2.27 -18.48 -8.17
N ASP A 103 -1.51 -18.75 -7.12
CA ASP A 103 -0.86 -20.05 -6.91
C ASP A 103 -1.89 -21.17 -6.74
N GLN A 104 -2.99 -20.92 -6.02
CA GLN A 104 -4.07 -21.89 -5.90
C GLN A 104 -4.86 -22.08 -7.20
N HIS A 105 -5.21 -21.00 -7.90
CA HIS A 105 -6.09 -21.08 -9.07
C HIS A 105 -5.39 -21.65 -10.30
N PHE A 106 -4.12 -21.31 -10.53
CA PHE A 106 -3.40 -21.70 -11.75
C PHE A 106 -2.47 -22.90 -11.55
N PHE A 107 -1.92 -23.09 -10.34
CA PHE A 107 -0.89 -24.10 -10.12
C PHE A 107 -1.29 -25.17 -9.09
N GLY A 108 -2.40 -24.98 -8.36
CA GLY A 108 -2.80 -25.88 -7.28
C GLY A 108 -1.77 -25.99 -6.15
N MET A 109 -0.89 -24.99 -6.02
CA MET A 109 0.21 -24.98 -5.05
C MET A 109 -0.08 -24.02 -3.89
N PHE A 110 0.52 -24.30 -2.73
CA PHE A 110 0.51 -23.39 -1.60
C PHE A 110 1.67 -22.39 -1.70
N THR A 111 1.37 -21.11 -1.59
CA THR A 111 2.40 -20.07 -1.48
C THR A 111 3.17 -20.25 -0.18
N PRO A 112 4.51 -20.31 -0.20
CA PRO A 112 5.30 -20.52 1.00
C PRO A 112 5.17 -19.33 1.96
N PHE A 113 5.04 -19.61 3.26
CA PHE A 113 4.94 -18.59 4.31
C PHE A 113 6.12 -17.59 4.29
N LEU A 114 7.29 -18.02 3.82
CA LEU A 114 8.47 -17.17 3.69
C LEU A 114 8.24 -15.99 2.73
N MET A 115 7.37 -16.14 1.71
CA MET A 115 6.96 -15.04 0.83
C MET A 115 6.10 -13.99 1.55
N LEU A 116 5.25 -14.39 2.51
CA LEU A 116 4.50 -13.43 3.34
C LEU A 116 5.48 -12.52 4.09
N VAL A 117 6.44 -13.13 4.80
CA VAL A 117 7.44 -12.39 5.58
C VAL A 117 8.24 -11.45 4.68
N LEU A 118 8.63 -11.94 3.50
CA LEU A 118 9.34 -11.14 2.50
C LEU A 118 8.52 -9.93 2.03
N PHE A 119 7.26 -10.13 1.63
CA PHE A 119 6.41 -9.03 1.15
C PHE A 119 6.07 -8.03 2.24
N LEU A 120 5.89 -8.48 3.49
CA LEU A 120 5.71 -7.59 4.64
C LEU A 120 6.96 -6.75 4.91
N ALA A 121 8.15 -7.38 4.89
CA ALA A 121 9.41 -6.69 5.11
C ALA A 121 9.70 -5.66 4.02
N ILE A 122 9.56 -6.06 2.74
CA ILE A 122 9.72 -5.17 1.58
C ILE A 122 8.68 -4.05 1.62
N GLY A 123 7.41 -4.37 1.88
CA GLY A 123 6.32 -3.41 1.96
C GLY A 123 6.56 -2.36 3.02
N LEU A 124 6.92 -2.77 4.25
CA LEU A 124 7.25 -1.85 5.34
C LEU A 124 8.43 -0.95 4.97
N PHE A 125 9.54 -1.55 4.52
CA PHE A 125 10.77 -0.81 4.20
C PHE A 125 10.52 0.19 3.07
N MET A 126 9.93 -0.24 1.96
CA MET A 126 9.69 0.60 0.80
C MET A 126 8.61 1.66 1.06
N GLY A 127 7.61 1.36 1.90
CA GLY A 127 6.64 2.36 2.38
C GLY A 127 7.30 3.52 3.12
N LEU A 128 8.27 3.23 3.99
CA LEU A 128 9.06 4.25 4.69
C LEU A 128 9.98 5.02 3.72
N VAL A 129 10.62 4.32 2.78
CA VAL A 129 11.45 4.93 1.73
C VAL A 129 10.62 5.89 0.88
N GLY A 130 9.40 5.53 0.51
CA GLY A 130 8.47 6.39 -0.23
C GLY A 130 8.16 7.70 0.49
N GLY A 131 7.93 7.63 1.80
CA GLY A 131 7.76 8.81 2.64
C GLY A 131 9.02 9.67 2.72
N TRP A 132 10.19 9.02 2.86
CA TRP A 132 11.48 9.71 2.88
C TRP A 132 11.80 10.41 1.54
N LEU A 133 11.52 9.78 0.40
CA LEU A 133 11.68 10.37 -0.93
C LEU A 133 10.84 11.63 -1.10
N LYS A 134 9.61 11.62 -0.56
CA LYS A 134 8.77 12.82 -0.57
C LYS A 134 9.33 13.92 0.33
N GLU A 135 9.83 13.55 1.51
CA GLU A 135 10.50 14.49 2.42
C GLU A 135 11.74 15.13 1.77
N ALA A 136 12.58 14.33 1.10
CA ALA A 136 13.76 14.80 0.38
C ALA A 136 13.39 15.72 -0.79
N SER A 137 12.34 15.39 -1.55
CA SER A 137 11.83 16.21 -2.65
C SER A 137 11.25 17.56 -2.21
N GLN A 138 10.93 17.74 -0.92
CA GLN A 138 10.36 18.97 -0.38
C GLN A 138 11.41 19.88 0.28
N LYS A 139 12.66 19.42 0.42
CA LYS A 139 13.78 20.27 0.85
C LYS A 139 14.32 21.02 -0.37
N PRO A 140 14.43 22.36 -0.30
CA PRO A 140 15.03 23.16 -1.36
C PRO A 140 16.53 22.88 -1.51
#